data_AF-A0A7C8M587-F1
#
_entry.id   AF-A0A7C8M587-F1
#
_cell.length_a   1.000
_cell.length_b   1.000
_cell.length_c   1.000
_cell.angle_alpha   90.00
_cell.angle_beta   90.00
_cell.angle_gamma   90.00
#
_symmetry.space_group_name_H-M   'P 1'
#
loop_
_entity.id
_entity.type
_entity.pdbx_description
1 polymer ?
#
loop_
_entity_poly.entity_id
_entity_poly.type
_entity_poly.pdbx_seq_one_letter_code
_entity_poly.pdbx_strand_id
1 'polypeptide(L)'
;MLFDRIKGIWCRQPDRVGCKGGQQPLWKRFHVQAAFAVGGIALALALVDHYCLENSYLDYIAGLVTEFAGVAVTILLVDMALEQRSKKTEVRRMADELLFQVDYLVWIWLGGDRVFSYPEMMALLDSVKNEDILHATTETQFQNFGNEAGKILRIQLEMVKTNKDLKAALEKLERLASVRASHASMLPIELRGLILEALGSLDCVLKYTENDSTTPWDCKEYTSLKQSSEYYQYYRYTGMFDPALEVSKRVGEELKFAS
;
A
#
# COMPACT_ATOMS: atom_id res chain seq x y z
N MET A 1 -43.78 6.54 11.16
CA MET A 1 -43.51 5.29 10.42
C MET A 1 -43.26 5.61 8.95
N LEU A 2 -42.14 6.27 8.61
CA LEU A 2 -41.87 6.75 7.24
C LEU A 2 -40.37 6.96 6.97
N PHE A 3 -39.51 6.06 7.46
CA PHE A 3 -38.06 6.10 7.25
C PHE A 3 -37.46 4.71 6.98
N ASP A 4 -38.09 3.92 6.10
CA ASP A 4 -37.65 2.55 5.79
C ASP A 4 -37.35 2.29 4.30
N ARG A 5 -37.15 3.33 3.48
CA ARG A 5 -37.09 3.17 2.01
C ARG A 5 -35.89 3.78 1.29
N ILE A 6 -34.71 3.77 1.90
CA ILE A 6 -33.44 4.02 1.21
C ILE A 6 -32.41 2.93 1.59
N LYS A 7 -32.70 1.67 1.28
CA LYS A 7 -31.73 0.56 1.35
C LYS A 7 -31.65 -0.09 -0.02
N GLY A 8 -30.74 0.42 -0.85
CA GLY A 8 -30.51 -0.07 -2.20
C GLY A 8 -29.49 0.75 -2.99
N ILE A 9 -28.55 1.40 -2.31
CA ILE A 9 -27.37 1.94 -2.99
C ILE A 9 -26.46 0.74 -3.22
N TRP A 10 -26.43 0.29 -4.46
CA TRP A 10 -25.53 -0.76 -4.92
C TRP A 10 -24.10 -0.34 -4.57
N CYS A 11 -23.43 -1.07 -3.67
CA CYS A 11 -21.97 -1.06 -3.60
C CYS A 11 -21.48 -1.56 -4.97
N ARG A 12 -21.32 -0.64 -5.92
CA ARG A 12 -20.63 -0.91 -7.17
C ARG A 12 -19.22 -1.26 -6.74
N GLN A 13 -18.85 -2.54 -6.79
CA GLN A 13 -17.46 -2.94 -6.64
C GLN A 13 -16.65 -2.05 -7.58
N PRO A 14 -15.72 -1.22 -7.07
CA PRO A 14 -14.85 -0.47 -7.95
C PRO A 14 -14.24 -1.50 -8.89
N ASP A 15 -14.33 -1.25 -10.21
CA ASP A 15 -13.80 -2.15 -11.22
C ASP A 15 -12.42 -2.56 -10.76
N ARG A 16 -12.26 -3.84 -10.37
CA ARG A 16 -11.01 -4.30 -9.76
C ARG A 16 -9.95 -3.93 -10.77
N VAL A 17 -9.13 -2.92 -10.45
CA VAL A 17 -7.94 -2.58 -11.23
C VAL A 17 -7.09 -3.80 -11.03
N GLY A 18 -7.26 -4.78 -11.93
CA GLY A 18 -6.81 -6.13 -11.69
C GLY A 18 -5.35 -6.04 -11.34
N CYS A 19 -4.96 -6.55 -10.16
CA CYS A 19 -3.56 -6.69 -9.77
C CYS A 19 -2.94 -7.48 -10.92
N LYS A 20 -2.37 -6.78 -11.91
CA LYS A 20 -2.05 -7.40 -13.20
C LYS A 20 -0.94 -8.35 -12.88
N GLY A 21 -1.32 -9.64 -12.90
CA GLY A 21 -0.59 -10.77 -12.36
C GLY A 21 0.90 -10.59 -12.57
N GLY A 22 1.61 -10.70 -11.45
CA GLY A 22 3.00 -10.34 -11.27
C GLY A 22 3.84 -10.59 -12.51
N GLN A 23 4.60 -9.57 -12.87
CA GLN A 23 5.81 -9.76 -13.66
C GLN A 23 6.53 -10.96 -13.05
N GLN A 24 6.67 -12.05 -13.80
CA GLN A 24 7.39 -13.24 -13.31
C GLN A 24 8.69 -12.73 -12.70
N PRO A 25 8.93 -12.98 -11.41
CA PRO A 25 9.97 -12.27 -10.69
C PRO A 25 11.28 -12.53 -11.44
N LEU A 26 12.02 -11.48 -11.76
CA LEU A 26 13.34 -11.53 -12.42
C LEU A 26 14.25 -12.59 -11.76
N TRP A 27 14.01 -12.86 -10.48
CA TRP A 27 14.55 -13.96 -9.68
C TRP A 27 14.38 -15.37 -10.23
N LYS A 28 13.29 -15.71 -10.95
CA LYS A 28 13.18 -17.01 -11.64
C LYS A 28 14.26 -17.14 -12.71
N ARG A 29 14.59 -16.07 -13.43
CA ARG A 29 15.70 -16.09 -14.40
C ARG A 29 17.06 -16.18 -13.70
N PHE A 30 17.21 -15.48 -12.59
CA PHE A 30 18.45 -15.51 -11.81
C PHE A 30 18.72 -16.87 -11.16
N HIS A 31 17.71 -17.52 -10.58
CA HIS A 31 17.83 -18.89 -10.06
C HIS A 31 18.18 -19.90 -11.14
N VAL A 32 17.57 -19.77 -12.32
CA VAL A 32 17.90 -20.65 -13.46
C VAL A 32 19.35 -20.42 -13.87
N GLN A 33 19.80 -19.17 -14.03
CA GLN A 33 21.18 -18.85 -14.37
C GLN A 33 22.18 -19.31 -13.31
N ALA A 34 21.88 -19.12 -12.02
CA ALA A 34 22.71 -19.58 -10.91
C ALA A 34 22.76 -21.11 -10.84
N ALA A 35 21.62 -21.80 -11.02
CA ALA A 35 21.57 -23.26 -11.08
C ALA A 35 22.37 -23.80 -12.27
N PHE A 36 22.30 -23.15 -13.43
CA PHE A 36 23.13 -23.50 -14.58
C PHE A 36 24.62 -23.23 -14.33
N ALA A 37 24.98 -22.13 -13.66
CA ALA A 37 26.36 -21.83 -13.33
C ALA A 37 26.94 -22.84 -12.33
N VAL A 38 26.20 -23.15 -11.26
CA VAL A 38 26.59 -24.16 -10.26
C VAL A 38 26.65 -25.55 -10.90
N GLY A 39 25.66 -25.92 -11.70
CA GLY A 39 25.65 -27.19 -12.45
C GLY A 39 26.81 -27.28 -13.45
N GLY A 40 27.14 -26.17 -14.12
CA GLY A 40 28.28 -26.09 -15.04
C GLY A 40 29.63 -26.20 -14.32
N ILE A 41 29.79 -25.57 -13.15
CA ILE A 41 30.99 -25.69 -12.31
C ILE A 41 31.13 -27.13 -11.81
N ALA A 42 30.06 -27.74 -11.30
CA ALA A 42 30.09 -29.11 -10.82
C ALA A 42 30.43 -30.10 -11.95
N LEU A 43 29.84 -29.93 -13.14
CA LEU A 43 30.15 -30.74 -14.31
C LEU A 43 31.61 -30.56 -14.75
N ALA A 44 32.11 -29.33 -14.79
CA ALA A 44 33.50 -29.05 -15.15
C ALA A 44 34.48 -29.69 -14.16
N LEU A 45 34.20 -29.62 -12.86
CA LEU A 45 35.00 -30.27 -11.82
C LEU A 45 34.98 -31.80 -11.97
N ALA A 46 33.81 -32.40 -12.23
CA ALA A 46 33.69 -33.83 -12.47
C ALA A 46 34.45 -34.30 -13.73
N LEU A 47 34.47 -33.47 -14.79
CA LEU A 47 35.24 -33.75 -16.00
C LEU A 47 36.74 -33.63 -15.76
N VAL A 48 37.20 -32.61 -15.02
CA VAL A 48 38.61 -32.47 -14.65
C VAL A 48 39.09 -33.66 -13.82
N ASP A 49 38.26 -34.10 -12.87
CA ASP A 49 38.52 -35.29 -12.06
C ASP A 49 38.65 -36.55 -12.92
N HIS A 50 37.72 -36.76 -13.85
CA HIS A 50 37.72 -37.95 -14.70
C HIS A 50 38.89 -38.01 -15.70
N TYR A 51 39.36 -36.87 -16.21
CA TYR A 51 40.30 -36.82 -17.34
C TYR A 51 41.74 -36.41 -16.98
N CYS A 52 41.99 -35.73 -15.86
CA CYS A 52 43.29 -35.08 -15.61
C CYS A 52 44.07 -35.57 -14.39
N LEU A 53 43.49 -36.43 -13.55
CA LEU A 53 44.08 -36.73 -12.24
C LEU A 53 44.57 -38.19 -12.13
N GLU A 54 45.82 -38.42 -12.54
CA GLU A 54 46.61 -39.62 -12.17
C GLU A 54 47.53 -39.37 -10.95
N ASN A 55 47.51 -38.18 -10.35
CA ASN A 55 48.44 -37.75 -9.29
C ASN A 55 47.75 -37.50 -7.94
N SER A 56 48.03 -38.39 -6.96
CA SER A 56 47.39 -38.45 -5.63
C SER A 56 47.39 -37.14 -4.81
N TYR A 57 48.33 -36.20 -5.01
CA TYR A 57 48.35 -34.92 -4.28
C TYR A 57 47.35 -33.88 -4.83
N LEU A 58 47.11 -33.88 -6.14
CA LEU A 58 46.16 -32.96 -6.77
C LEU A 58 44.72 -33.33 -6.42
N ASP A 59 44.42 -34.61 -6.18
CA ASP A 59 43.10 -35.08 -5.73
C ASP A 59 42.71 -34.48 -4.37
N TYR A 60 43.65 -34.42 -3.43
CA TYR A 60 43.40 -33.82 -2.11
C TYR A 60 43.13 -32.31 -2.20
N ILE A 61 43.87 -31.60 -3.06
CA ILE A 61 43.66 -30.15 -3.26
C ILE A 61 42.33 -29.91 -3.99
N ALA A 62 42.03 -30.70 -5.02
CA ALA A 62 40.78 -30.60 -5.77
C ALA A 62 39.58 -30.84 -4.85
N GLY A 63 39.60 -31.91 -4.05
CA GLY A 63 38.57 -32.21 -3.06
C GLY A 63 38.36 -31.05 -2.09
N LEU A 64 39.44 -30.54 -1.48
CA LEU A 64 39.38 -29.42 -0.56
C LEU A 64 38.79 -28.16 -1.21
N VAL A 65 39.23 -27.79 -2.41
CA VAL A 65 38.69 -26.64 -3.15
C VAL A 65 37.20 -26.82 -3.48
N THR A 66 36.78 -28.03 -3.87
CA THR A 66 35.36 -28.30 -4.14
C THR A 66 34.48 -28.19 -2.90
N GLU A 67 34.96 -28.67 -1.74
CA GLU A 67 34.25 -28.53 -0.47
C GLU A 67 34.13 -27.05 -0.06
N PHE A 68 35.23 -26.29 -0.11
CA PHE A 68 35.21 -24.85 0.19
C PHE A 68 34.30 -24.08 -0.79
N ALA A 69 34.34 -24.42 -2.08
CA ALA A 69 33.47 -23.82 -3.08
C ALA A 69 31.99 -24.13 -2.79
N GLY A 70 31.66 -25.37 -2.42
CA GLY A 70 30.30 -25.77 -2.03
C GLY A 70 29.78 -24.97 -0.83
N VAL A 71 30.61 -24.77 0.19
CA VAL A 71 30.27 -23.95 1.37
C VAL A 71 30.06 -22.48 0.96
N ALA A 72 30.97 -21.90 0.18
CA ALA A 72 30.88 -20.50 -0.26
C ALA A 72 29.62 -20.22 -1.09
N VAL A 73 29.28 -21.11 -2.04
CA VAL A 73 28.05 -21.02 -2.84
C VAL A 73 26.81 -21.09 -1.93
N THR A 74 26.81 -21.98 -0.95
CA THR A 74 25.68 -22.12 -0.02
C THR A 74 25.48 -20.85 0.81
N ILE A 75 26.56 -20.26 1.34
CA ILE A 75 26.49 -18.99 2.09
C ILE A 75 25.92 -17.88 1.22
N LEU A 76 26.39 -17.74 -0.02
CA LEU A 76 25.90 -16.73 -0.96
C LEU A 76 24.41 -16.92 -1.26
N LEU A 77 23.97 -18.15 -1.51
CA LEU A 77 22.57 -18.46 -1.77
C LEU A 77 21.68 -18.13 -0.56
N VAL A 78 22.14 -18.45 0.64
CA VAL A 78 21.42 -18.15 1.89
C VAL A 78 21.33 -16.65 2.11
N ASP A 79 22.43 -15.90 2.00
CA ASP A 79 22.45 -14.45 2.19
C ASP A 79 21.50 -13.76 1.18
N MET A 80 21.57 -14.17 -0.08
CA MET A 80 20.69 -13.68 -1.13
C MET A 80 19.20 -14.01 -0.88
N ALA A 81 18.90 -15.18 -0.29
CA ALA A 81 17.55 -15.55 0.11
C ALA A 81 17.04 -14.74 1.32
N LEU A 82 17.91 -14.44 2.28
CA LEU A 82 17.61 -13.61 3.45
C LEU A 82 17.37 -12.15 3.04
N GLU A 83 18.22 -11.59 2.18
CA GLU A 83 18.09 -10.22 1.69
C GLU A 83 16.74 -9.99 1.00
N GLN A 84 16.27 -10.93 0.19
CA GLN A 84 14.94 -10.85 -0.42
C GLN A 84 13.80 -10.90 0.58
N ARG A 85 13.88 -11.78 1.58
CA ARG A 85 12.84 -11.87 2.61
C ARG A 85 12.76 -10.56 3.36
N SER A 86 13.91 -9.99 3.71
CA SER A 86 14.01 -8.66 4.31
C SER A 86 13.34 -7.59 3.44
N LYS A 87 13.70 -7.52 2.13
CA LYS A 87 13.08 -6.57 1.19
C LYS A 87 11.56 -6.72 1.09
N LYS A 88 11.03 -7.95 1.05
CA LYS A 88 9.57 -8.18 1.00
C LYS A 88 8.87 -7.76 2.30
N THR A 89 9.47 -8.04 3.45
CA THR A 89 8.95 -7.63 4.74
C THR A 89 8.94 -6.11 4.86
N GLU A 90 10.02 -5.44 4.43
CA GLU A 90 10.12 -3.99 4.49
C GLU A 90 9.13 -3.29 3.54
N VAL A 91 8.94 -3.83 2.33
CA VAL A 91 7.91 -3.35 1.39
C VAL A 91 6.51 -3.47 1.98
N ARG A 92 6.19 -4.59 2.65
CA ARG A 92 4.91 -4.76 3.33
C ARG A 92 4.75 -3.81 4.50
N ARG A 93 5.78 -3.69 5.34
CA ARG A 93 5.81 -2.77 6.48
C ARG A 93 5.52 -1.33 6.04
N MET A 94 6.13 -0.90 4.95
CA MET A 94 5.89 0.43 4.38
C MET A 94 4.47 0.57 3.83
N ALA A 95 3.96 -0.45 3.13
CA ALA A 95 2.59 -0.42 2.64
C ALA A 95 1.56 -0.37 3.78
N ASP A 96 1.79 -1.12 4.88
CA ASP A 96 0.98 -1.06 6.09
C ASP A 96 1.03 0.33 6.72
N GLU A 97 2.23 0.91 6.86
CA GLU A 97 2.43 2.26 7.41
C GLU A 97 1.68 3.33 6.59
N LEU A 98 1.79 3.27 5.26
CA LEU A 98 1.05 4.16 4.35
C LEU A 98 -0.47 3.94 4.47
N LEU A 99 -0.92 2.70 4.62
CA LEU A 99 -2.32 2.37 4.76
C LEU A 99 -2.92 2.94 6.06
N PHE A 100 -2.21 2.81 7.18
CA PHE A 100 -2.61 3.41 8.45
C PHE A 100 -2.63 4.94 8.40
N GLN A 101 -1.69 5.56 7.68
CA GLN A 101 -1.71 7.00 7.47
C GLN A 101 -2.92 7.44 6.64
N VAL A 102 -3.25 6.71 5.58
CA VAL A 102 -4.48 6.98 4.79
C VAL A 102 -5.72 6.83 5.66
N ASP A 103 -5.84 5.74 6.41
CA ASP A 103 -6.98 5.49 7.31
C ASP A 103 -7.16 6.64 8.32
N TYR A 104 -6.06 7.07 8.95
CA TYR A 104 -6.09 8.21 9.86
C TYR A 104 -6.59 9.50 9.20
N LEU A 105 -6.13 9.80 7.98
CA LEU A 105 -6.58 10.98 7.23
C LEU A 105 -8.06 10.88 6.83
N VAL A 106 -8.50 9.70 6.41
CA VAL A 106 -9.91 9.41 6.10
C VAL A 106 -10.76 9.56 7.36
N TRP A 107 -10.30 9.08 8.50
CA TRP A 107 -10.97 9.25 9.78
C TRP A 107 -11.08 10.72 10.19
N ILE A 108 -10.01 11.52 10.05
CA ILE A 108 -10.08 12.98 10.30
C ILE A 108 -11.15 13.60 9.41
N TRP A 109 -11.15 13.25 8.12
CA TRP A 109 -12.03 13.86 7.14
C TRP A 109 -13.49 13.44 7.30
N LEU A 110 -13.76 12.14 7.31
CA LEU A 110 -15.10 11.55 7.18
C LEU A 110 -15.65 11.01 8.50
N GLY A 111 -14.82 10.83 9.52
CA GLY A 111 -15.18 10.18 10.78
C GLY A 111 -15.12 8.66 10.69
N GLY A 112 -16.00 7.98 11.42
CA GLY A 112 -15.98 6.53 11.57
C GLY A 112 -15.46 6.06 12.92
N ASP A 113 -15.34 4.74 13.07
CA ASP A 113 -14.65 4.14 14.22
C ASP A 113 -13.16 4.52 14.21
N ARG A 114 -12.54 4.53 15.40
CA ARG A 114 -11.08 4.70 15.54
C ARG A 114 -10.31 3.39 15.34
N VAL A 115 -11.00 2.25 15.36
CA VAL A 115 -10.39 0.96 15.08
C VAL A 115 -10.20 0.83 13.58
N PHE A 116 -8.95 0.61 13.15
CA PHE A 116 -8.63 0.41 11.75
C PHE A 116 -9.48 -0.70 11.13
N SER A 117 -10.21 -0.37 10.08
CA SER A 117 -11.05 -1.29 9.32
C SER A 117 -11.00 -0.91 7.85
N TYR A 118 -10.19 -1.63 7.07
CA TYR A 118 -10.06 -1.40 5.63
C TYR A 118 -11.40 -1.28 4.88
N PRO A 119 -12.38 -2.19 5.07
CA PRO A 119 -13.66 -2.05 4.38
C PRO A 119 -14.53 -0.90 4.89
N GLU A 120 -14.44 -0.52 6.16
CA GLU A 120 -15.11 0.69 6.65
C GLU A 120 -14.53 1.94 5.97
N MET A 121 -13.20 2.06 5.92
CA MET A 121 -12.51 3.14 5.22
C MET A 121 -12.95 3.23 3.75
N MET A 122 -13.02 2.09 3.06
CA MET A 122 -13.50 2.02 1.67
C MET A 122 -14.97 2.46 1.55
N ALA A 123 -15.84 2.01 2.45
CA ALA A 123 -17.25 2.41 2.47
C ALA A 123 -17.44 3.92 2.74
N LEU A 124 -16.65 4.48 3.66
CA LEU A 124 -16.63 5.92 3.94
C LEU A 124 -16.18 6.71 2.69
N LEU A 125 -15.10 6.30 2.04
CA LEU A 125 -14.64 6.90 0.79
C LEU A 125 -15.69 6.81 -0.32
N ASP A 126 -16.40 5.68 -0.45
CA ASP A 126 -17.47 5.52 -1.42
C ASP A 126 -18.68 6.42 -1.16
N SER A 127 -18.87 6.84 0.09
CA SER A 127 -19.94 7.77 0.48
C SER A 127 -19.62 9.25 0.21
N VAL A 128 -18.41 9.58 -0.26
CA VAL A 128 -17.98 10.96 -0.55
C VAL A 128 -18.76 11.55 -1.73
N LYS A 129 -19.19 12.79 -1.56
CA LYS A 129 -19.95 13.62 -2.50
C LYS A 129 -19.21 14.93 -2.75
N ASN A 130 -19.63 15.68 -3.76
CA ASN A 130 -19.03 16.97 -4.08
C ASN A 130 -19.27 18.03 -3.01
N GLU A 131 -20.32 17.88 -2.20
CA GLU A 131 -20.68 18.84 -1.16
C GLU A 131 -19.90 18.62 0.16
N ASP A 132 -19.07 17.57 0.24
CA ASP A 132 -18.25 17.34 1.44
C ASP A 132 -17.10 18.33 1.50
N ILE A 133 -17.21 19.27 2.42
CA ILE A 133 -16.18 20.30 2.58
C ILE A 133 -14.93 19.68 3.20
N LEU A 134 -13.76 20.10 2.74
CA LEU A 134 -12.48 19.71 3.34
C LEU A 134 -11.95 20.89 4.15
N HIS A 135 -11.78 20.70 5.45
CA HIS A 135 -11.24 21.76 6.30
C HIS A 135 -9.77 22.03 5.94
N ALA A 136 -9.32 23.30 6.01
CA ALA A 136 -7.98 23.70 5.60
C ALA A 136 -6.84 22.97 6.34
N THR A 137 -7.07 22.55 7.59
CA THR A 137 -6.09 21.70 8.31
C THR A 137 -6.02 20.30 7.70
N THR A 138 -7.15 19.71 7.35
CA THR A 138 -7.22 18.40 6.69
C THR A 138 -6.59 18.45 5.31
N GLU A 139 -6.82 19.51 4.53
CA GLU A 139 -6.12 19.77 3.26
C GLU A 139 -4.60 19.78 3.45
N THR A 140 -4.12 20.47 4.48
CA THR A 140 -2.69 20.55 4.81
C THR A 140 -2.13 19.17 5.18
N GLN A 141 -2.89 18.34 5.89
CA GLN A 141 -2.47 16.97 6.22
C GLN A 141 -2.36 16.08 4.97
N PHE A 142 -3.34 16.14 4.04
CA PHE A 142 -3.24 15.44 2.76
C PHE A 142 -2.05 15.91 1.92
N GLN A 143 -1.82 17.23 1.90
CA GLN A 143 -0.66 17.80 1.20
C GLN A 143 0.67 17.29 1.78
N ASN A 144 0.80 17.31 3.11
CA ASN A 144 2.00 16.82 3.79
C ASN A 144 2.23 15.33 3.53
N PHE A 145 1.18 14.52 3.58
CA PHE A 145 1.25 13.10 3.27
C PHE A 145 1.66 12.85 1.81
N GLY A 146 1.14 13.63 0.85
CA GLY A 146 1.60 13.56 -0.55
C GLY A 146 3.07 13.94 -0.72
N ASN A 147 3.53 14.99 -0.02
CA ASN A 147 4.95 15.37 -0.02
C ASN A 147 5.83 14.25 0.55
N GLU A 148 5.38 13.58 1.61
CA GLU A 148 6.06 12.46 2.23
C GLU A 148 6.11 11.25 1.31
N ALA A 149 5.01 10.89 0.65
CA ALA A 149 4.98 9.85 -0.38
C ALA A 149 5.98 10.14 -1.51
N GLY A 150 6.03 11.38 -2.02
CA GLY A 150 7.02 11.79 -3.03
C GLY A 150 8.46 11.80 -2.52
N LYS A 151 8.68 12.03 -1.22
CA LYS A 151 9.99 11.88 -0.57
C LYS A 151 10.41 10.40 -0.50
N ILE A 152 9.51 9.50 -0.08
CA ILE A 152 9.74 8.05 -0.03
C ILE A 152 10.09 7.53 -1.42
N LEU A 153 9.33 7.94 -2.45
CA LEU A 153 9.55 7.57 -3.85
C LEU A 153 10.98 7.91 -4.32
N ARG A 154 11.51 9.06 -3.92
CA ARG A 154 12.85 9.54 -4.30
C ARG A 154 13.98 8.91 -3.49
N ILE A 155 13.81 8.80 -2.17
CA ILE A 155 14.86 8.31 -1.27
C ILE A 155 15.00 6.79 -1.37
N GLN A 156 13.89 6.06 -1.44
CA GLN A 156 13.87 4.59 -1.33
C GLN A 156 13.70 3.90 -2.69
N LEU A 157 14.34 4.48 -3.72
CA LEU A 157 14.13 4.12 -5.12
C LEU A 157 14.37 2.63 -5.41
N GLU A 158 15.32 1.98 -4.74
CA GLU A 158 15.62 0.55 -4.95
C GLU A 158 14.48 -0.38 -4.48
N MET A 159 13.90 -0.10 -3.31
CA MET A 159 12.77 -0.87 -2.79
C MET A 159 11.53 -0.65 -3.64
N VAL A 160 11.25 0.61 -3.98
CA VAL A 160 10.13 1.00 -4.84
C VAL A 160 10.25 0.39 -6.24
N LYS A 161 11.45 0.34 -6.83
CA LYS A 161 11.69 -0.33 -8.12
C LYS A 161 11.38 -1.83 -8.09
N THR A 162 11.54 -2.46 -6.93
CA THR A 162 11.34 -3.91 -6.77
C THR A 162 9.85 -4.28 -6.69
N ASN A 163 8.98 -3.37 -6.23
CA ASN A 163 7.54 -3.60 -6.14
C ASN A 163 6.76 -2.52 -6.92
N LYS A 164 6.18 -2.92 -8.05
CA LYS A 164 5.42 -2.03 -8.93
C LYS A 164 4.15 -1.47 -8.32
N ASP A 165 3.48 -2.24 -7.46
CA ASP A 165 2.21 -1.84 -6.86
C ASP A 165 2.46 -0.82 -5.74
N LEU A 166 3.50 -1.01 -4.93
CA LEU A 166 3.94 0.00 -3.96
C LEU A 166 4.36 1.29 -4.67
N LYS A 167 5.09 1.17 -5.79
CA LYS A 167 5.44 2.32 -6.62
C LYS A 167 4.20 3.05 -7.13
N ALA A 168 3.23 2.32 -7.68
CA ALA A 168 1.99 2.88 -8.17
C ALA A 168 1.23 3.60 -7.05
N ALA A 169 1.12 2.98 -5.86
CA ALA A 169 0.51 3.61 -4.69
C ALA A 169 1.19 4.95 -4.35
N LEU A 170 2.52 4.96 -4.23
CA LEU A 170 3.28 6.17 -3.93
C LEU A 170 3.12 7.26 -5.00
N GLU A 171 3.12 6.92 -6.29
CA GLU A 171 2.89 7.88 -7.38
C GLU A 171 1.47 8.49 -7.35
N LYS A 172 0.47 7.73 -6.88
CA LYS A 172 -0.89 8.25 -6.68
C LYS A 172 -0.98 9.14 -5.45
N LEU A 173 -0.38 8.71 -4.34
CA LEU A 173 -0.33 9.48 -3.10
C LEU A 173 0.48 10.78 -3.25
N GLU A 174 1.56 10.79 -4.03
CA GLU A 174 2.34 11.99 -4.32
C GLU A 174 1.48 13.11 -4.93
N ARG A 175 0.45 12.77 -5.71
CA ARG A 175 -0.47 13.75 -6.29
C ARG A 175 -1.25 14.53 -5.23
N LEU A 176 -1.39 13.99 -4.02
CA LEU A 176 -2.00 14.71 -2.89
C LEU A 176 -1.20 15.96 -2.49
N ALA A 177 0.10 16.03 -2.83
CA ALA A 177 0.90 17.24 -2.62
C ALA A 177 0.36 18.47 -3.38
N SER A 178 -0.44 18.23 -4.43
CA SER A 178 -1.03 19.29 -5.26
C SER A 178 -2.34 19.87 -4.72
N VAL A 179 -2.94 19.28 -3.67
CA VAL A 179 -4.26 19.68 -3.13
C VAL A 179 -4.37 21.19 -2.86
N ARG A 180 -3.28 21.85 -2.46
CA ARG A 180 -3.23 23.29 -2.19
C ARG A 180 -2.37 24.08 -3.20
N ALA A 181 -1.65 23.40 -4.07
CA ALA A 181 -0.74 24.05 -5.02
C ALA A 181 -1.51 24.74 -6.16
N SER A 182 -2.68 24.20 -6.53
CA SER A 182 -3.63 24.91 -7.37
C SER A 182 -4.37 25.95 -6.53
N HIS A 183 -4.49 27.18 -7.04
CA HIS A 183 -5.32 28.21 -6.43
C HIS A 183 -6.81 27.82 -6.32
N ALA A 184 -7.22 26.75 -7.02
CA ALA A 184 -8.48 26.07 -6.82
C ALA A 184 -8.29 24.89 -5.84
N SER A 185 -9.06 24.86 -4.75
CA SER A 185 -9.14 23.69 -3.86
C SER A 185 -9.60 22.47 -4.67
N MET A 186 -8.90 21.35 -4.49
CA MET A 186 -9.19 20.09 -5.17
C MET A 186 -10.61 19.62 -4.81
N LEU A 187 -11.37 19.14 -5.80
CA LEU A 187 -12.72 18.67 -5.53
C LEU A 187 -12.68 17.39 -4.65
N PRO A 188 -13.60 17.26 -3.67
CA PRO A 188 -13.67 16.08 -2.80
C PRO A 188 -13.72 14.73 -3.53
N ILE A 189 -14.42 14.67 -4.67
CA ILE A 189 -14.51 13.46 -5.49
C ILE A 189 -13.17 13.14 -6.17
N GLU A 190 -12.40 14.13 -6.58
CA GLU A 190 -11.06 13.93 -7.16
C GLU A 190 -10.10 13.41 -6.10
N LEU A 191 -10.12 14.01 -4.90
CA LEU A 191 -9.35 13.55 -3.75
C LEU A 191 -9.68 12.09 -3.41
N ARG A 192 -10.96 11.75 -3.30
CA ARG A 192 -11.45 10.38 -3.12
C ARG A 192 -10.89 9.45 -4.20
N GLY A 193 -10.96 9.85 -5.47
CA GLY A 193 -10.46 9.05 -6.60
C GLY A 193 -8.97 8.72 -6.47
N LEU A 194 -8.14 9.71 -6.13
CA LEU A 194 -6.71 9.51 -5.90
C LEU A 194 -6.43 8.53 -4.74
N ILE A 195 -7.16 8.67 -3.64
CA ILE A 195 -7.02 7.79 -2.47
C ILE A 195 -7.44 6.37 -2.83
N LEU A 196 -8.59 6.16 -3.50
CA LEU A 196 -9.06 4.83 -3.90
C LEU A 196 -8.10 4.14 -4.87
N GLU A 197 -7.51 4.87 -5.82
CA GLU A 197 -6.50 4.32 -6.72
C GLU A 197 -5.23 3.89 -5.97
N ALA A 198 -4.79 4.68 -4.99
CA ALA A 198 -3.66 4.34 -4.14
C ALA A 198 -3.95 3.11 -3.27
N LEU A 199 -5.12 3.07 -2.63
CA LEU A 199 -5.58 1.95 -1.80
C LEU A 199 -5.67 0.65 -2.59
N GLY A 200 -6.19 0.69 -3.82
CA GLY A 200 -6.21 -0.49 -4.69
C GLY A 200 -4.81 -1.04 -4.99
N SER A 201 -3.81 -0.16 -5.10
CA SER A 201 -2.42 -0.57 -5.29
C SER A 201 -1.80 -1.12 -3.99
N LEU A 202 -2.13 -0.52 -2.83
CA LEU A 202 -1.69 -1.02 -1.51
C LEU A 202 -2.31 -2.39 -1.19
N ASP A 203 -3.57 -2.62 -1.52
CA ASP A 203 -4.23 -3.93 -1.36
C ASP A 203 -3.49 -5.03 -2.14
N CYS A 204 -3.03 -4.76 -3.36
CA CYS A 204 -2.22 -5.72 -4.11
C CYS A 204 -0.90 -6.07 -3.41
N VAL A 205 -0.28 -5.11 -2.69
CA VAL A 205 0.97 -5.35 -1.93
C VAL A 205 0.72 -6.19 -0.67
N LEU A 206 -0.34 -5.84 0.06
CA LEU A 206 -0.68 -6.42 1.37
C LEU A 206 -1.48 -7.71 1.28
N LYS A 207 -2.14 -7.94 0.13
CA LYS A 207 -2.95 -9.12 -0.17
C LYS A 207 -4.16 -9.29 0.78
N TYR A 208 -4.81 -8.21 1.21
CA TYR A 208 -6.00 -8.32 2.05
C TYR A 208 -7.10 -9.13 1.35
N THR A 209 -7.22 -8.99 0.03
CA THR A 209 -8.22 -9.71 -0.78
C THR A 209 -7.92 -11.18 -1.08
N GLU A 210 -6.68 -11.65 -0.92
CA GLU A 210 -6.33 -13.07 -1.18
C GLU A 210 -6.63 -13.98 0.02
N ASN A 211 -6.59 -13.45 1.24
CA ASN A 211 -6.79 -14.26 2.45
C ASN A 211 -8.26 -14.42 2.87
N ASP A 212 -9.17 -13.57 2.37
CA ASP A 212 -10.58 -13.53 2.81
C ASP A 212 -11.57 -13.81 1.67
N SER A 213 -11.30 -14.86 0.89
CA SER A 213 -12.06 -15.22 -0.31
C SER A 213 -13.52 -15.65 -0.09
N THR A 214 -13.99 -15.74 1.16
CA THR A 214 -15.31 -16.31 1.47
C THR A 214 -16.44 -15.30 1.60
N THR A 215 -16.16 -14.00 1.76
CA THR A 215 -17.22 -13.00 1.85
C THR A 215 -16.84 -11.76 1.04
N PRO A 216 -17.54 -11.47 -0.08
CA PRO A 216 -17.53 -10.13 -0.66
C PRO A 216 -17.86 -9.16 0.47
N TRP A 217 -17.00 -8.16 0.73
CA TRP A 217 -17.18 -7.16 1.78
C TRP A 217 -18.65 -6.75 1.86
N ASP A 218 -19.40 -7.28 2.85
CA ASP A 218 -20.81 -6.98 2.96
C ASP A 218 -20.88 -5.57 3.57
N CYS A 219 -20.97 -4.57 2.70
CA CYS A 219 -21.11 -3.16 3.07
C CYS A 219 -22.27 -2.91 4.05
N LYS A 220 -23.13 -3.90 4.31
CA LYS A 220 -24.33 -3.81 5.14
C LYS A 220 -24.07 -3.77 6.64
N GLU A 221 -22.88 -4.12 7.13
CA GLU A 221 -22.62 -4.16 8.59
C GLU A 221 -21.94 -2.91 9.16
N TYR A 222 -21.48 -1.96 8.34
CA TYR A 222 -20.85 -0.76 8.87
C TYR A 222 -21.91 0.22 9.39
N THR A 223 -21.93 0.39 10.72
CA THR A 223 -22.83 1.33 11.42
C THR A 223 -22.28 2.75 11.48
N SER A 224 -21.07 2.99 10.97
CA SER A 224 -20.44 4.30 11.11
C SER A 224 -21.19 5.36 10.32
N LEU A 225 -21.56 6.42 11.04
CA LEU A 225 -22.17 7.59 10.46
C LEU A 225 -21.08 8.50 9.94
N LYS A 226 -21.11 8.79 8.65
CA LYS A 226 -20.26 9.80 8.03
C LYS A 226 -20.50 11.16 8.68
N GLN A 227 -19.41 11.80 9.10
CA GLN A 227 -19.38 13.11 9.77
C GLN A 227 -18.33 14.00 9.11
N SER A 228 -18.63 14.49 7.90
CA SER A 228 -17.70 15.31 7.10
C SER A 228 -17.72 16.81 7.40
N SER A 229 -18.44 17.29 8.43
CA SER A 229 -18.49 18.74 8.70
C SER A 229 -17.12 19.26 9.17
N GLU A 230 -16.80 20.50 8.78
CA GLU A 230 -15.55 21.17 9.15
C GLU A 230 -15.29 21.18 10.66
N TYR A 231 -16.35 21.41 11.45
CA TYR A 231 -16.32 21.34 12.90
C TYR A 231 -15.77 19.99 13.41
N TYR A 232 -16.28 18.86 12.90
CA TYR A 232 -15.82 17.55 13.34
C TYR A 232 -14.41 17.24 12.88
N GLN A 233 -14.03 17.68 11.67
CA GLN A 233 -12.65 17.54 11.17
C GLN A 233 -11.66 18.29 12.07
N TYR A 234 -11.95 19.56 12.40
CA TYR A 234 -11.12 20.37 13.28
C TYR A 234 -11.01 19.76 14.68
N TYR A 235 -12.13 19.31 15.24
CA TYR A 235 -12.16 18.65 16.55
C TYR A 235 -11.35 17.34 16.55
N ARG A 236 -11.49 16.49 15.53
CA ARG A 236 -10.71 15.24 15.42
C ARG A 236 -9.22 15.50 15.30
N TYR A 237 -8.84 16.57 14.59
CA TYR A 237 -7.44 16.94 14.40
C TYR A 237 -6.81 17.54 15.67
N THR A 238 -7.50 18.46 16.34
CA THR A 238 -6.93 19.25 17.44
C THR A 238 -7.32 18.77 18.84
N GLY A 239 -8.42 18.02 18.97
CA GLY A 239 -9.08 17.76 20.24
C GLY A 239 -9.76 18.98 20.86
N MET A 240 -9.76 20.12 20.17
CA MET A 240 -10.29 21.40 20.68
C MET A 240 -11.62 21.75 20.03
N PHE A 241 -12.44 22.44 20.82
CA PHE A 241 -13.72 22.99 20.38
C PHE A 241 -13.53 24.40 19.80
N ASP A 242 -14.03 24.64 18.59
CA ASP A 242 -14.10 25.98 18.00
C ASP A 242 -15.57 26.47 18.00
N PRO A 243 -15.91 27.47 18.84
CA PRO A 243 -17.27 28.03 18.89
C PRO A 243 -17.74 28.59 17.54
N ALA A 244 -16.84 29.16 16.73
CA ALA A 244 -17.21 29.77 15.46
C ALA A 244 -17.69 28.70 14.45
N LEU A 245 -16.98 27.57 14.39
CA LEU A 245 -17.36 26.43 13.56
C LEU A 245 -18.65 25.76 14.07
N GLU A 246 -18.86 25.69 15.39
CA GLU A 246 -20.10 25.12 15.95
C GLU A 246 -21.33 25.95 15.57
N VAL A 247 -21.24 27.28 15.65
CA VAL A 247 -22.33 28.17 15.25
C VAL A 247 -22.63 28.00 13.76
N SER A 248 -21.61 27.94 12.89
CA SER A 248 -21.81 27.70 11.46
C SER A 248 -22.55 26.39 11.17
N LYS A 249 -22.24 25.34 11.96
CA LYS A 249 -22.88 24.03 11.84
C LYS A 249 -24.36 24.10 12.20
N ARG A 250 -24.71 24.72 13.34
CA ARG A 250 -26.10 24.84 13.79
C ARG A 250 -26.94 25.61 12.78
N VAL A 251 -26.42 26.73 12.25
CA VAL A 251 -27.10 27.51 11.21
C VAL A 251 -27.32 26.68 9.95
N GLY A 252 -26.33 25.89 9.53
CA GLY A 252 -26.45 24.99 8.39
C GLY A 252 -27.47 23.85 8.59
N GLU A 253 -27.62 23.35 9.81
CA GLU A 253 -28.64 22.34 10.16
C GLU A 253 -30.04 22.96 10.17
N GLU A 254 -30.22 24.13 10.79
CA GLU A 254 -31.50 24.86 10.82
C GLU A 254 -32.03 25.18 9.42
N LEU A 255 -31.14 25.63 8.51
CA LEU A 255 -31.50 25.90 7.12
C LEU A 255 -31.99 24.66 6.36
N LYS A 256 -31.44 23.47 6.64
CA LYS A 256 -31.88 22.21 6.02
C LYS A 256 -33.26 21.77 6.48
N PHE A 257 -33.65 22.08 7.71
CA PHE A 257 -35.00 21.78 8.22
C PHE A 257 -36.07 22.76 7.75
N ALA A 258 -35.67 23.96 7.31
CA ALA A 258 -36.59 25.00 6.84
C ALA A 258 -36.96 24.88 5.34
N SER A 259 -36.31 23.99 4.58
CA SER A 259 -36.50 23.75 3.15
C SER A 259 -37.18 22.42 2.86
#